data_AF-A0A932KQW9-F1
#
_entry.id   AF-A0A932KQW9-F1
#
_cell.length_a   1.000
_cell.length_b   1.000
_cell.length_c   1.000
_cell.angle_alpha   90.00
_cell.angle_beta   90.00
_cell.angle_gamma   90.00
#
_symmetry.space_group_name_H-M   'P 1'
#
loop_
_entity.id
_entity.type
_entity.pdbx_description
1 polymer ?
#
loop_
_entity_poly.entity_id
_entity_poly.type
_entity_poly.pdbx_seq_one_letter_code
_entity_poly.pdbx_strand_id
1 'polypeptide(L)'
;MLSGIESLPLASLREFTADTRTAAAAESYLRRALEALLDLGRHVLAKGFGHPVAEYKEIPEQLREKGIMGEREAVLLREMAGYRNRMVHFYDEIGTEELFGICAERRGDIALVLSRIIGWINAHPELTDGA
;
A
#
# COMPACT_ATOMS: atom_id res chain seq x y z
N MET A 1 -2.62 7.10 -7.76
CA MET A 1 -1.24 6.91 -7.27
C MET A 1 -0.53 5.84 -8.08
N LEU A 2 -1.09 4.62 -8.20
CA LEU A 2 -0.51 3.56 -9.05
C LEU A 2 -0.33 3.99 -10.51
N SER A 3 -1.33 4.64 -11.11
CA SER A 3 -1.21 5.23 -12.46
C SER A 3 -0.08 6.27 -12.58
N GLY A 4 0.20 7.00 -11.48
CA GLY A 4 1.33 7.93 -11.41
C GLY A 4 2.66 7.19 -11.46
N ILE A 5 2.79 6.09 -10.72
CA ILE A 5 3.97 5.21 -10.77
C ILE A 5 4.14 4.61 -12.17
N GLU A 6 3.05 4.16 -12.81
CA GLU A 6 3.07 3.60 -14.17
C GLU A 6 3.52 4.61 -15.24
N SER A 7 3.33 5.91 -15.00
CA SER A 7 3.79 6.96 -15.91
C SER A 7 5.29 7.27 -15.81
N LEU A 8 6.00 6.70 -14.82
CA LEU A 8 7.43 6.92 -14.64
C LEU A 8 8.27 6.06 -15.59
N PRO A 9 9.49 6.50 -15.96
CA PRO A 9 10.42 5.70 -16.77
C PRO A 9 10.97 4.51 -15.96
N LEU A 10 10.23 3.41 -15.99
CA LEU A 10 10.52 2.19 -15.21
C LEU A 10 11.17 1.07 -16.04
N ALA A 11 11.55 1.33 -17.29
CA ALA A 11 12.17 0.34 -18.16
C ALA A 11 13.63 0.03 -17.77
N SER A 12 14.34 1.00 -17.17
CA SER A 12 15.68 0.80 -16.63
C SER A 12 16.01 1.79 -15.53
N LEU A 13 16.91 1.40 -14.63
CA LEU A 13 17.42 2.29 -13.58
C LEU A 13 18.08 3.55 -14.17
N ARG A 14 18.73 3.43 -15.34
CA ARG A 14 19.36 4.56 -16.03
C ARG A 14 18.34 5.61 -16.44
N GLU A 15 17.20 5.21 -17.01
CA GLU A 15 16.14 6.15 -17.39
C GLU A 15 15.46 6.75 -16.16
N PHE A 16 15.26 5.94 -15.12
CA PHE A 16 14.67 6.38 -13.86
C PHE A 16 15.51 7.45 -13.15
N THR A 17 16.83 7.28 -13.16
CA THR A 17 17.79 8.19 -12.50
C THR A 17 18.23 9.38 -13.37
N ALA A 18 17.78 9.45 -14.63
CA ALA A 18 18.13 10.54 -15.54
C ALA A 18 17.58 11.91 -15.09
N ASP A 19 16.51 11.92 -14.29
CA ASP A 19 15.92 13.12 -13.70
C ASP A 19 15.60 12.86 -12.22
N THR A 20 16.18 13.68 -11.34
CA THR A 20 15.97 13.57 -9.88
C THR A 20 14.50 13.74 -9.48
N ARG A 21 13.70 14.43 -10.29
CA ARG A 21 12.25 14.59 -10.06
C ARG A 21 11.50 13.27 -10.20
N THR A 22 12.01 12.31 -10.97
CA THR A 22 11.40 10.98 -11.11
C THR A 22 11.43 10.24 -9.78
N ALA A 23 12.57 10.25 -9.08
CA ALA A 23 12.69 9.61 -7.77
C ALA A 23 11.77 10.26 -6.72
N ALA A 24 11.73 11.60 -6.67
CA ALA A 24 10.84 12.33 -5.78
C ALA A 24 9.35 12.06 -6.08
N ALA A 25 8.98 11.96 -7.35
CA ALA A 25 7.63 11.59 -7.76
C ALA A 25 7.29 10.14 -7.36
N ALA A 26 8.20 9.21 -7.59
CA ALA A 26 8.07 7.80 -7.22
C ALA A 26 7.82 7.64 -5.72
N GLU A 27 8.66 8.28 -4.89
CA GLU A 27 8.53 8.28 -3.44
C GLU A 27 7.16 8.80 -3.00
N SER A 28 6.73 9.95 -3.55
CA SER A 28 5.43 10.55 -3.24
C SER A 28 4.26 9.65 -3.62
N TYR A 29 4.27 9.09 -4.84
CA TYR A 29 3.20 8.21 -5.30
C TYR A 29 3.14 6.91 -4.50
N LEU A 30 4.29 6.29 -4.24
CA LEU A 30 4.37 5.05 -3.49
C LEU A 30 3.89 5.25 -2.06
N ARG A 31 4.42 6.25 -1.34
CA ARG A 31 4.01 6.54 0.04
C ARG A 31 2.50 6.74 0.16
N ARG A 32 1.92 7.55 -0.73
CA ARG A 32 0.47 7.82 -0.76
C ARG A 32 -0.35 6.59 -1.14
N ALA A 33 0.15 5.73 -2.01
CA ALA A 33 -0.52 4.47 -2.35
C ALA A 33 -0.58 3.53 -1.13
N LEU A 34 0.54 3.38 -0.42
CA LEU A 34 0.61 2.52 0.76
C LEU A 34 -0.25 3.07 1.90
N GLU A 35 -0.21 4.38 2.15
CA GLU A 35 -1.06 5.04 3.15
C GLU A 35 -2.55 4.86 2.84
N ALA A 36 -2.98 5.14 1.61
CA ALA A 36 -4.37 4.96 1.21
C ALA A 36 -4.83 3.50 1.34
N LEU A 37 -3.97 2.53 1.02
CA LEU A 37 -4.28 1.11 1.16
C LEU A 37 -4.48 0.71 2.63
N LEU A 38 -3.61 1.19 3.52
CA LEU A 38 -3.70 0.92 4.96
C LEU A 38 -4.91 1.62 5.58
N ASP A 39 -5.19 2.86 5.18
CA ASP A 39 -6.38 3.60 5.65
C ASP A 39 -7.67 2.92 5.19
N LEU A 40 -7.71 2.36 3.98
CA LEU A 40 -8.84 1.55 3.53
C LEU A 40 -9.03 0.30 4.40
N GLY A 41 -7.95 -0.40 4.72
CA GLY A 41 -7.98 -1.53 5.65
C GLY A 41 -8.50 -1.13 7.04
N ARG A 42 -7.98 -0.03 7.60
CA ARG A 42 -8.46 0.54 8.88
C ARG A 42 -9.94 0.89 8.81
N HIS A 43 -10.38 1.50 7.71
CA HIS A 43 -11.78 1.88 7.51
C HIS A 43 -12.69 0.65 7.54
N VAL A 44 -12.32 -0.42 6.83
CA VAL A 44 -13.07 -1.68 6.84
C VAL A 44 -13.14 -2.29 8.24
N LEU A 45 -12.04 -2.30 9.00
CA LEU A 45 -12.03 -2.82 10.37
C LEU A 45 -12.91 -1.99 11.31
N ALA A 46 -12.86 -0.66 11.19
CA ALA A 46 -13.66 0.23 12.03
C ALA A 46 -15.16 0.15 11.70
N LYS A 47 -15.53 0.19 10.42
CA LYS A 47 -16.94 0.21 9.98
C LYS A 47 -17.56 -1.18 9.94
N GLY A 48 -16.90 -2.14 9.32
CA GLY A 48 -17.45 -3.49 9.14
C GLY A 48 -17.43 -4.33 10.41
N PHE A 49 -16.54 -4.03 11.35
CA PHE A 49 -16.33 -4.89 12.53
C PHE A 49 -16.34 -4.15 13.87
N GLY A 50 -16.52 -2.82 13.87
CA GLY A 50 -16.45 -2.02 15.10
C GLY A 50 -15.08 -2.11 15.79
N HIS A 51 -14.02 -2.41 15.03
CA HIS A 51 -12.68 -2.66 15.56
C HIS A 51 -11.67 -1.62 15.04
N PRO A 52 -11.64 -0.41 15.62
CA PRO A 52 -10.68 0.60 15.21
C PRO A 52 -9.26 0.19 15.59
N VAL A 53 -8.34 0.31 14.64
CA VAL A 53 -6.92 -0.02 14.82
C VAL A 53 -6.09 1.26 14.83
N ALA A 54 -5.27 1.44 15.85
CA ALA A 54 -4.41 2.61 15.99
C ALA A 54 -3.19 2.52 15.06
N GLU A 55 -2.46 1.40 15.10
CA GLU A 55 -1.17 1.30 14.42
C GLU A 55 -1.29 0.55 13.08
N TYR A 56 -0.61 1.07 12.04
CA TYR A 56 -0.68 0.47 10.70
C TYR A 56 -0.19 -0.97 10.64
N LYS A 57 0.75 -1.37 11.51
CA LYS A 57 1.29 -2.74 11.56
C LYS A 57 0.30 -3.78 12.10
N GLU A 58 -0.76 -3.35 12.77
CA GLU A 58 -1.79 -4.26 13.33
C GLU A 58 -2.84 -4.60 12.25
N ILE A 59 -3.07 -3.70 11.30
CA ILE A 59 -4.09 -3.84 10.24
C ILE A 59 -3.99 -5.17 9.47
N PRO A 60 -2.81 -5.62 8.99
CA PRO A 60 -2.72 -6.85 8.20
C PRO A 60 -3.26 -8.07 8.95
N GLU A 61 -2.90 -8.20 10.22
CA GLU A 61 -3.31 -9.33 11.04
C GLU A 61 -4.82 -9.27 11.33
N GLN A 62 -5.34 -8.10 11.67
CA GLN A 62 -6.77 -7.93 11.92
C GLN A 62 -7.60 -8.22 10.67
N LEU A 63 -7.18 -7.79 9.47
CA LEU A 63 -7.88 -8.10 8.23
C LEU A 63 -7.88 -9.61 7.94
N ARG A 64 -6.77 -10.30 8.23
CA ARG A 64 -6.63 -11.74 8.09
C ARG A 64 -7.55 -12.50 9.04
N GLU A 65 -7.59 -12.12 10.31
CA GLU A 65 -8.46 -12.74 11.33
C GLU A 65 -9.95 -12.59 10.98
N LYS A 66 -10.33 -11.51 10.29
CA LYS A 66 -11.70 -11.31 9.79
C LYS A 66 -12.00 -12.01 8.45
N GLY A 67 -11.04 -12.74 7.90
CA GLY A 67 -11.20 -13.48 6.65
C GLY A 67 -11.28 -12.60 5.39
N ILE A 68 -10.87 -11.33 5.48
CA ILE A 68 -10.86 -10.41 4.33
C ILE A 68 -9.75 -10.78 3.34
N MET A 69 -8.66 -11.34 3.86
CA MET A 69 -7.50 -11.76 3.07
C MET A 69 -6.82 -12.98 3.68
N GLY A 70 -6.04 -13.70 2.87
CA GLY A 70 -5.26 -14.84 3.31
C GLY A 70 -3.91 -14.44 3.92
N GLU A 71 -3.17 -15.44 4.42
CA GLU A 71 -1.84 -15.27 5.01
C GLU A 71 -0.88 -14.54 4.07
N ARG A 72 -0.88 -14.89 2.78
CA ARG A 72 0.01 -14.29 1.79
C ARG A 72 -0.22 -12.79 1.67
N GLU A 73 -1.46 -12.35 1.51
CA GLU A 73 -1.77 -10.93 1.37
C GLU A 73 -1.55 -10.15 2.67
N ALA A 74 -1.78 -10.78 3.83
CA ALA A 74 -1.47 -10.19 5.13
C ALA A 74 0.03 -9.95 5.31
N VAL A 75 0.88 -10.91 4.91
CA VAL A 75 2.35 -10.74 4.92
C VAL A 75 2.76 -9.57 4.03
N LEU A 76 2.21 -9.49 2.81
CA LEU A 76 2.48 -8.38 1.89
C LEU A 76 2.07 -7.02 2.48
N LEU A 77 0.87 -6.92 3.04
CA LEU A 77 0.40 -5.67 3.63
C LEU A 77 1.21 -5.27 4.87
N ARG A 78 1.74 -6.24 5.63
CA ARG A 78 2.66 -5.99 6.74
C ARG A 78 3.99 -5.41 6.26
N GLU A 79 4.56 -5.95 5.19
CA GLU A 79 5.77 -5.38 4.55
C GLU A 79 5.49 -3.95 4.07
N MET A 80 4.35 -3.71 3.44
CA MET A 80 3.92 -2.38 2.99
C MET A 80 3.76 -1.39 4.15
N ALA A 81 3.18 -1.80 5.28
CA ALA A 81 3.08 -0.99 6.48
C ALA A 81 4.46 -0.60 7.03
N GLY A 82 5.38 -1.57 7.08
CA GLY A 82 6.77 -1.34 7.47
C GLY A 82 7.47 -0.35 6.54
N TYR A 83 7.33 -0.55 5.22
CA TYR A 83 7.95 0.32 4.24
C TYR A 83 7.38 1.74 4.30
N ARG A 84 6.05 1.89 4.39
CA ARG A 84 5.39 3.21 4.58
C ARG A 84 5.91 3.93 5.81
N ASN A 85 6.13 3.22 6.92
CA ASN A 85 6.72 3.83 8.12
C ASN A 85 8.16 4.29 7.88
N ARG A 86 8.96 3.49 7.16
CA ARG A 86 10.31 3.88 6.75
C ARG A 86 10.31 5.14 5.89
N MET A 87 9.36 5.25 4.95
CA MET A 87 9.15 6.45 4.11
C MET A 87 8.79 7.72 4.85
N VAL A 88 8.43 7.64 6.13
CA VAL A 88 8.07 8.82 6.94
C VAL A 88 9.11 9.10 8.01
N HIS A 89 9.68 8.06 8.63
CA HIS A 89 10.56 8.21 9.78
C HIS A 89 12.06 8.13 9.45
N PHE A 90 12.41 7.50 8.32
CA PHE A 90 13.78 7.30 7.85
C PHE A 90 13.87 7.67 6.36
N TYR A 91 13.21 8.78 5.98
CA TYR A 91 13.05 9.19 4.58
C TYR A 91 14.40 9.48 3.90
N ASP A 92 15.41 9.87 4.67
CA ASP A 92 16.79 10.12 4.23
C ASP A 92 17.56 8.83 3.91
N GLU A 93 17.08 7.68 4.39
CA GLU A 93 17.69 6.36 4.13
C GLU A 93 17.11 5.65 2.89
N ILE A 94 16.16 6.28 2.19
CA ILE A 94 15.51 5.66 1.03
C ILE A 94 16.32 5.93 -0.23
N GLY A 95 16.89 4.86 -0.77
CA GLY A 95 17.68 4.92 -1.99
C GLY A 95 16.83 5.00 -3.25
N THR A 96 17.33 5.71 -4.27
CA THR A 96 16.69 5.77 -5.59
C THR A 96 16.60 4.40 -6.27
N GLU A 97 17.61 3.55 -6.10
CA GLU A 97 17.62 2.18 -6.64
C GLU A 97 16.55 1.29 -5.98
N GLU A 98 16.37 1.44 -4.67
CA GLU A 98 15.32 0.75 -3.91
C GLU A 98 13.92 1.20 -4.36
N LEU A 99 13.70 2.52 -4.50
CA LEU A 99 12.44 3.06 -5.04
C LEU A 99 12.15 2.55 -6.44
N PHE A 100 13.16 2.51 -7.31
CA PHE A 100 13.03 1.95 -8.65
C PHE A 100 12.59 0.48 -8.59
N GLY A 101 13.26 -0.36 -7.81
CA GLY A 101 12.93 -1.78 -7.69
C GLY A 101 11.49 -2.01 -7.24
N ILE A 102 11.04 -1.28 -6.21
CA ILE A 102 9.65 -1.39 -5.72
C ILE A 102 8.65 -0.91 -6.78
N CYS A 103 8.93 0.22 -7.42
CA CYS A 103 8.05 0.78 -8.44
C CYS A 103 8.01 -0.07 -9.71
N ALA A 104 9.11 -0.72 -10.10
CA ALA A 104 9.16 -1.55 -11.30
C ALA A 104 8.49 -2.91 -11.06
N GLU A 105 8.78 -3.55 -9.93
CA GLU A 105 8.52 -4.99 -9.72
C GLU A 105 7.39 -5.30 -8.74
N ARG A 106 7.14 -4.44 -7.74
CA ARG A 106 6.27 -4.78 -6.60
C ARG A 106 4.87 -4.14 -6.66
N ARG A 107 4.56 -3.38 -7.71
CA ARG A 107 3.21 -2.78 -7.92
C ARG A 107 2.10 -3.81 -7.93
N GLY A 108 2.36 -4.99 -8.48
CA GLY A 108 1.41 -6.10 -8.53
C GLY A 108 0.94 -6.53 -7.14
N ASP A 109 1.81 -6.44 -6.13
CA ASP A 109 1.45 -6.78 -4.75
C ASP A 109 0.46 -5.76 -4.17
N ILE A 110 0.68 -4.47 -4.44
CA ILE A 110 -0.25 -3.40 -4.00
C ILE A 110 -1.62 -3.60 -4.65
N ALA A 111 -1.65 -3.88 -5.94
CA ALA A 111 -2.87 -4.16 -6.69
C ALA A 111 -3.59 -5.42 -6.18
N LEU A 112 -2.84 -6.48 -5.85
CA LEU A 112 -3.38 -7.70 -5.28
C LEU A 112 -4.09 -7.43 -3.95
N VAL A 113 -3.41 -6.78 -2.99
CA VAL A 113 -4.00 -6.49 -1.67
C VAL A 113 -5.22 -5.56 -1.82
N LEU A 114 -5.13 -4.54 -2.67
CA LEU A 114 -6.26 -3.65 -2.97
C LEU A 114 -7.46 -4.44 -3.49
N SER A 115 -7.25 -5.37 -4.42
CA SER A 115 -8.32 -6.19 -4.99
C SER A 115 -9.02 -7.07 -3.95
N ARG A 116 -8.30 -7.56 -2.92
CA ARG A 116 -8.90 -8.30 -1.81
C ARG A 116 -9.82 -7.44 -0.99
N ILE A 117 -9.37 -6.26 -0.61
CA ILE A 117 -10.16 -5.34 0.22
C ILE A 117 -11.39 -4.86 -0.55
N ILE A 118 -11.24 -4.43 -1.81
CA ILE A 118 -12.37 -4.02 -2.66
C ILE A 118 -13.33 -5.18 -2.91
N GLY A 119 -12.81 -6.37 -3.18
CA GLY A 119 -13.63 -7.57 -3.38
C GLY A 119 -14.49 -7.88 -2.16
N TRP A 120 -13.92 -7.73 -0.96
CA TRP A 120 -14.67 -7.89 0.29
C TRP A 120 -15.73 -6.80 0.49
N ILE A 121 -15.40 -5.52 0.25
CA ILE A 121 -16.34 -4.39 0.36
C ILE A 121 -17.54 -4.61 -0.56
N ASN A 122 -17.30 -4.96 -1.84
CA ASN A 122 -18.37 -5.17 -2.81
C ASN A 122 -19.27 -6.37 -2.46
N ALA A 123 -18.74 -7.35 -1.71
CA ALA A 123 -19.51 -8.50 -1.24
C ALA A 123 -20.30 -8.22 0.05
N HIS A 124 -19.98 -7.14 0.78
CA HIS A 124 -20.60 -6.78 2.07
C HIS A 124 -20.92 -5.28 2.15
N PRO A 125 -21.67 -4.71 1.19
CA PRO A 125 -21.96 -3.27 1.18
C PRO A 125 -22.68 -2.80 2.45
N GLU A 126 -23.50 -3.65 3.07
CA GLU A 126 -24.22 -3.37 4.31
C GLU A 126 -23.33 -3.15 5.53
N LEU A 127 -22.09 -3.65 5.49
CA LEU A 127 -21.11 -3.50 6.57
C LEU A 127 -20.22 -2.27 6.39
N THR A 128 -20.24 -1.65 5.21
CA THR A 128 -19.37 -0.52 4.88
C THR A 128 -20.13 0.76 4.57
N ASP A 129 -21.35 0.66 4.05
CA ASP A 129 -22.25 1.79 3.79
C ASP A 129 -23.09 2.09 5.04
N GLY A 130 -22.44 2.75 5.99
CA GLY A 130 -23.06 3.24 7.22
C GLY A 130 -22.41 4.55 7.67
N ALA A 131 -22.96 5.66 7.18
CA ALA A 131 -22.79 7.00 7.73
C ALA A 131 -24.18 7.57 8.04
#